data_AF-A0A179BPC7-F1
#
_entry.id   AF-A0A179BPC7-F1
#
_cell.length_a   1.000
_cell.length_b   1.000
_cell.length_c   1.000
_cell.angle_alpha   90.00
_cell.angle_beta   90.00
_cell.angle_gamma   90.00
#
_symmetry.space_group_name_H-M   'P 1'
#
loop_
_entity.id
_entity.type
_entity.pdbx_description
1 polymer ?
#
loop_
_entity_poly.entity_id
_entity_poly.type
_entity_poly.pdbx_seq_one_letter_code
_entity_poly.pdbx_strand_id
1 'polypeptide(L)'
;MNPYHNTPDAELLRIVAGDDVAKALQHRPLIEICGFRQPTMRTGVEESPSVYGIPPAIDAARELFTRCLATAMNMEGSHRISSAQNAKDFVRMKCAGLEREVFSVIWMNKKHDVIAVENLFLGTVDSSQVHPREVVKSAIKQNAVSAAFYHNHPSGHAEPSPADIKITKTLADALNVIDVWVLDHLIVAGTDVASLRERGEM
;
A
#
# COMPACT_ATOMS: atom_id res chain seq x y z
N MET A 1 14.33 -17.58 -18.25
CA MET A 1 13.51 -18.63 -17.61
C MET A 1 13.79 -18.57 -16.12
N ASN A 2 12.78 -18.39 -15.26
CA ASN A 2 12.98 -18.25 -13.82
C ASN A 2 13.35 -19.63 -13.22
N PRO A 3 14.58 -19.84 -12.72
CA PRO A 3 15.02 -21.15 -12.22
C PRO A 3 14.24 -21.59 -10.98
N TYR A 4 13.51 -20.68 -10.32
CA TYR A 4 12.77 -20.92 -9.09
C TYR A 4 11.27 -21.17 -9.31
N HIS A 5 10.80 -21.24 -10.56
CA HIS A 5 9.35 -21.26 -10.87
C HIS A 5 8.59 -22.43 -10.22
N ASN A 6 9.23 -23.60 -10.09
CA ASN A 6 8.64 -24.80 -9.49
C ASN A 6 9.22 -25.10 -8.10
N THR A 7 9.96 -24.16 -7.52
CA THR A 7 10.56 -24.34 -6.20
C THR A 7 9.48 -24.18 -5.12
N PRO A 8 9.34 -25.13 -4.18
CA PRO A 8 8.36 -25.02 -3.10
C PRO A 8 8.60 -23.80 -2.21
N ASP A 9 7.54 -23.22 -1.65
CA ASP A 9 7.60 -22.04 -0.77
C ASP A 9 8.60 -22.20 0.39
N ALA A 10 8.66 -23.41 0.99
CA ALA A 10 9.60 -23.71 2.08
C ALA A 10 11.07 -23.55 1.64
N GLU A 11 11.40 -23.93 0.40
CA GLU A 11 12.73 -23.81 -0.16
C GLU A 11 13.03 -22.35 -0.54
N LEU A 12 12.04 -21.61 -1.05
CA LEU A 12 12.17 -20.18 -1.30
C LEU A 12 12.42 -19.39 0.00
N LEU A 13 11.67 -19.71 1.06
CA LEU A 13 11.86 -19.12 2.39
C LEU A 13 13.25 -19.44 2.96
N ARG A 14 13.75 -20.66 2.74
CA ARG A 14 15.09 -21.06 3.15
C ARG A 14 16.18 -20.24 2.45
N ILE A 15 16.02 -20.00 1.14
CA ILE A 15 16.93 -19.17 0.35
C ILE A 15 16.93 -17.71 0.85
N VAL A 16 15.76 -17.15 1.14
CA VAL A 16 15.61 -15.72 1.50
C VAL A 16 15.92 -15.43 2.97
N ALA A 17 15.57 -16.33 3.89
CA ALA A 17 15.57 -16.07 5.32
C ALA A 17 16.32 -17.12 6.18
N GLY A 18 16.87 -18.17 5.56
CA GLY A 18 17.62 -19.22 6.25
C GLY A 18 16.76 -20.36 6.81
N ASP A 19 17.42 -21.43 7.25
CA ASP A 19 16.80 -22.67 7.71
C ASP A 19 15.85 -22.49 8.90
N ASP A 20 16.27 -21.71 9.90
CA ASP A 20 15.52 -21.56 11.14
C ASP A 20 14.21 -20.78 10.91
N VAL A 21 14.26 -19.74 10.07
CA VAL A 21 13.07 -18.95 9.71
C VAL A 21 12.15 -19.76 8.81
N ALA A 22 12.69 -20.51 7.85
CA ALA A 22 11.88 -21.37 6.98
C ALA A 22 11.13 -22.45 7.77
N LYS A 23 11.79 -23.11 8.73
CA LYS A 23 11.16 -24.09 9.63
C LYS A 23 10.08 -23.45 10.49
N ALA A 24 10.33 -22.26 11.03
CA ALA A 24 9.35 -21.54 11.85
C ALA A 24 8.09 -21.12 11.06
N LEU A 25 8.24 -20.81 9.77
CA LEU A 25 7.15 -20.32 8.92
C LEU A 25 6.47 -21.38 8.05
N GLN A 26 6.97 -22.63 8.02
CA GLN A 26 6.54 -23.66 7.06
C GLN A 26 5.04 -24.01 7.07
N HIS A 27 4.32 -23.67 8.14
CA HIS A 27 2.88 -23.93 8.29
C HIS A 27 1.99 -22.71 8.03
N ARG A 28 2.59 -21.54 7.75
CA ARG A 28 1.86 -20.30 7.49
C ARG A 28 1.75 -20.06 5.98
N PRO A 29 0.61 -19.57 5.47
CA PRO A 29 0.48 -19.26 4.06
C PRO A 29 1.35 -18.04 3.70
N LEU A 30 1.97 -18.03 2.51
CA LEU A 30 2.84 -16.93 2.04
C LEU A 30 2.16 -15.55 2.11
N ILE A 31 0.86 -15.50 1.86
CA ILE A 31 0.09 -14.25 1.90
C ILE A 31 0.10 -13.60 3.29
N GLU A 32 0.17 -14.41 4.35
CA GLU A 32 0.26 -13.94 5.73
C GLU A 32 1.71 -13.60 6.08
N ILE A 33 2.66 -14.45 5.68
CA ILE A 33 4.10 -14.23 5.89
C ILE A 33 4.56 -12.91 5.25
N CYS A 34 4.08 -12.60 4.06
CA CYS A 34 4.42 -11.38 3.32
C CYS A 34 3.60 -10.15 3.76
N GLY A 35 2.66 -10.32 4.69
CA GLY A 35 1.85 -9.23 5.26
C GLY A 35 0.67 -8.78 4.40
N PHE A 36 0.23 -9.56 3.41
CA PHE A 36 -0.97 -9.29 2.60
C PHE A 36 -2.27 -9.75 3.27
N ARG A 37 -2.20 -10.43 4.41
CA ARG A 37 -3.35 -10.81 5.23
C ARG A 37 -2.96 -10.85 6.69
N GLN A 38 -3.80 -10.33 7.57
CA GLN A 38 -3.62 -10.57 9.01
C GLN A 38 -3.99 -12.03 9.34
N PRO A 39 -3.33 -12.65 10.35
CA PRO A 39 -3.71 -13.98 10.81
C PRO A 39 -5.19 -13.94 11.22
N THR A 40 -6.00 -14.87 10.71
CA THR A 40 -7.35 -15.08 11.26
C THR A 40 -7.18 -15.47 12.72
N MET A 41 -7.63 -14.60 13.65
CA MET A 41 -7.65 -14.92 15.07
C MET A 41 -8.35 -16.28 15.26
N ARG A 42 -7.58 -17.32 15.58
CA ARG A 42 -8.16 -18.54 16.12
C ARG A 42 -8.58 -18.20 17.54
N THR A 43 -9.88 -18.26 17.79
CA THR A 43 -10.44 -18.10 19.12
C THR A 43 -9.78 -19.08 20.09
N GLY A 44 -9.02 -18.55 21.05
CA GLY A 44 -8.63 -19.25 22.28
C GLY A 44 -7.29 -19.98 22.23
N VAL A 45 -6.17 -19.25 22.25
CA VAL A 45 -4.99 -19.54 23.10
C VAL A 45 -4.33 -18.20 23.39
N GLU A 46 -4.06 -17.89 24.66
CA GLU A 46 -3.18 -16.78 25.05
C GLU A 46 -1.75 -17.09 24.55
N GLU A 47 -1.36 -16.52 23.41
CA GLU A 47 0.02 -16.57 22.94
C GLU A 47 0.74 -15.26 23.26
N SER A 48 1.96 -15.38 23.79
CA SER A 48 2.79 -14.27 24.25
C SER A 48 3.08 -13.24 23.13
N PRO A 49 3.23 -11.93 23.47
CA PRO A 49 3.17 -10.84 22.48
C PRO A 49 4.40 -10.68 21.56
N SER A 50 5.31 -11.66 21.46
CA SER A 50 6.61 -11.48 20.79
C SER A 50 6.83 -12.29 19.51
N VAL A 51 5.84 -13.05 19.03
CA VAL A 51 5.97 -13.94 17.84
C VAL A 51 5.13 -13.45 16.64
N TYR A 52 4.69 -12.19 16.65
CA TYR A 52 3.79 -11.64 15.61
C TYR A 52 4.48 -10.83 14.50
N GLY A 53 5.78 -10.56 14.60
CA GLY A 53 6.50 -9.75 13.62
C GLY A 53 6.79 -10.49 12.32
N ILE A 54 6.67 -9.80 11.18
CA ILE A 54 7.24 -10.26 9.90
C ILE A 54 8.75 -10.42 10.10
N PRO A 55 9.37 -11.59 9.79
CA PRO A 55 10.80 -11.77 9.99
C PRO A 55 11.61 -10.70 9.24
N PRO A 56 12.69 -10.14 9.82
CA PRO A 56 13.43 -9.03 9.22
C PRO A 56 13.91 -9.30 7.80
N ALA A 57 14.30 -10.54 7.48
CA ALA A 57 14.71 -10.93 6.13
C ALA A 57 13.57 -10.87 5.12
N ILE A 58 12.34 -11.23 5.52
CA ILE A 58 11.15 -11.16 4.67
C ILE A 58 10.74 -9.70 4.46
N ASP A 59 10.77 -8.88 5.52
CA ASP A 59 10.47 -7.46 5.41
C ASP A 59 11.51 -6.74 4.52
N ALA A 60 12.80 -7.05 4.69
CA ALA A 60 13.86 -6.55 3.83
C ALA A 60 13.71 -7.02 2.37
N ALA A 61 13.35 -8.29 2.13
CA ALA A 61 13.10 -8.80 0.78
C ALA A 61 11.89 -8.12 0.13
N ARG A 62 10.84 -7.83 0.90
CA ARG A 62 9.68 -7.06 0.45
C ARG A 62 10.05 -5.62 0.14
N GLU A 63 10.85 -4.96 0.97
CA GLU A 63 11.33 -3.61 0.70
C GLU A 63 12.26 -3.58 -0.51
N LEU A 64 13.14 -4.57 -0.67
CA LEU A 64 13.97 -4.74 -1.87
C LEU A 64 13.11 -4.94 -3.10
N PHE A 65 12.09 -5.79 -3.07
CA PHE A 65 11.18 -5.98 -4.18
C PHE A 65 10.37 -4.70 -4.46
N THR A 66 9.92 -4.00 -3.42
CA THR A 66 9.23 -2.72 -3.51
C THR A 66 10.14 -1.63 -4.10
N ARG A 67 11.43 -1.62 -3.77
CA ARG A 67 12.43 -0.73 -4.36
C ARG A 67 12.82 -1.14 -5.76
N CYS A 68 12.95 -2.43 -6.05
CA CYS A 68 13.25 -2.94 -7.39
C CYS A 68 12.10 -2.65 -8.34
N LEU A 69 10.86 -2.86 -7.87
CA LEU A 69 9.66 -2.32 -8.50
C LEU A 69 9.84 -0.81 -8.59
N ALA A 70 9.90 -0.03 -7.51
CA ALA A 70 10.02 1.43 -7.56
C ALA A 70 11.21 1.99 -8.39
N THR A 71 12.26 1.21 -8.65
CA THR A 71 13.42 1.56 -9.49
C THR A 71 13.20 1.16 -10.94
N ALA A 72 12.67 -0.03 -11.21
CA ALA A 72 12.17 -0.37 -12.55
C ALA A 72 11.11 0.66 -12.97
N MET A 73 10.14 0.87 -12.07
CA MET A 73 9.64 2.13 -11.49
C MET A 73 10.03 3.53 -11.99
N ASN A 74 11.33 3.79 -12.12
CA ASN A 74 11.91 5.12 -12.30
C ASN A 74 12.92 5.15 -13.47
N MET A 75 13.14 4.00 -14.14
CA MET A 75 13.92 3.96 -15.39
C MET A 75 13.11 4.66 -16.49
N GLU A 76 13.77 5.50 -17.28
CA GLU A 76 13.15 6.34 -18.32
C GLU A 76 12.19 5.51 -19.22
N GLY A 77 10.89 5.65 -18.98
CA GLY A 77 9.86 4.91 -19.70
C GLY A 77 8.84 4.20 -18.81
N SER A 78 7.86 4.99 -18.36
CA SER A 78 6.51 4.60 -17.91
C SER A 78 6.38 3.75 -16.65
N HIS A 79 6.00 4.42 -15.56
CA HIS A 79 5.14 3.82 -14.53
C HIS A 79 3.82 4.52 -14.53
N ARG A 80 3.21 4.33 -15.70
CA ARG A 80 1.88 4.80 -15.99
C ARG A 80 0.90 3.95 -15.22
N ILE A 81 0.16 4.59 -14.32
CA ILE A 81 -1.10 4.00 -13.84
C ILE A 81 -2.07 4.05 -15.02
N SER A 82 -2.06 2.98 -15.80
CA SER A 82 -2.79 2.85 -17.07
C SER A 82 -4.19 2.29 -16.90
N SER A 83 -4.49 1.71 -15.74
CA SER A 83 -5.80 1.17 -15.38
C SER A 83 -6.01 1.16 -13.87
N ALA A 84 -7.28 1.07 -13.45
CA ALA A 84 -7.66 0.92 -12.04
C ALA A 84 -7.02 -0.34 -11.42
N GLN A 85 -6.94 -1.44 -12.16
CA GLN A 85 -6.30 -2.66 -11.68
C GLN A 85 -4.80 -2.44 -11.40
N ASN A 86 -4.11 -1.72 -12.27
CA ASN A 86 -2.70 -1.39 -12.09
C ASN A 86 -2.47 -0.52 -10.84
N ALA A 87 -3.38 0.41 -10.56
CA ALA A 87 -3.37 1.20 -9.33
C ALA A 87 -3.58 0.32 -8.08
N LYS A 88 -4.57 -0.58 -8.11
CA LYS A 88 -4.88 -1.53 -7.02
C LYS A 88 -3.69 -2.44 -6.69
N ASP A 89 -3.04 -2.99 -7.71
CA ASP A 89 -1.88 -3.86 -7.52
C ASP A 89 -0.69 -3.10 -6.95
N PHE A 90 -0.47 -1.87 -7.39
CA PHE A 90 0.57 -1.01 -6.84
C PHE A 90 0.36 -0.72 -5.35
N VAL A 91 -0.85 -0.31 -4.95
CA VAL A 91 -1.12 0.04 -3.54
C VAL A 91 -1.13 -1.18 -2.63
N ARG A 92 -1.56 -2.37 -3.12
CA ARG A 92 -1.45 -3.63 -2.36
C ARG A 92 -0.01 -3.91 -1.93
N MET A 93 0.93 -3.77 -2.86
CA MET A 93 2.35 -3.98 -2.57
C MET A 93 2.88 -2.95 -1.57
N LYS A 94 2.43 -1.69 -1.67
CA LYS A 94 2.85 -0.62 -0.75
C LYS A 94 2.26 -0.74 0.65
N CYS A 95 1.07 -1.33 0.78
CA CYS A 95 0.38 -1.46 2.06
C CYS A 95 0.64 -2.78 2.79
N ALA A 96 1.28 -3.76 2.15
CA ALA A 96 1.57 -5.05 2.74
C ALA A 96 2.37 -4.91 4.05
N GLY A 97 1.89 -5.56 5.11
CA GLY A 97 2.49 -5.57 6.46
C GLY A 97 2.48 -4.26 7.22
N LEU A 98 1.71 -3.26 6.77
CA LEU A 98 1.45 -2.08 7.59
C LEU A 98 0.51 -2.46 8.74
N GLU A 99 1.03 -2.44 9.97
CA GLU A 99 0.27 -2.76 11.19
C GLU A 99 -0.61 -1.60 11.66
N ARG A 100 -0.33 -0.40 11.17
CA ARG A 100 -1.09 0.83 11.42
C ARG A 100 -1.59 1.39 10.11
N GLU A 101 -2.68 2.14 10.19
CA GLU A 101 -3.22 2.88 9.05
C GLU A 101 -2.25 3.98 8.61
N VAL A 102 -2.00 4.06 7.31
CA VAL A 102 -1.09 5.01 6.67
C VAL A 102 -1.80 5.64 5.48
N PHE A 103 -2.14 6.92 5.60
CA PHE A 103 -2.75 7.68 4.50
C PHE A 103 -1.67 8.28 3.62
N SER A 104 -1.74 8.00 2.33
CA SER A 104 -0.68 8.29 1.36
C SER A 104 -1.24 8.84 0.06
N VAL A 105 -0.35 9.44 -0.73
CA VAL A 105 -0.66 9.98 -2.05
C VAL A 105 0.36 9.52 -3.08
N ILE A 106 -0.13 9.19 -4.27
CA ILE A 106 0.64 8.96 -5.48
C ILE A 106 0.52 10.23 -6.32
N TRP A 107 1.63 10.92 -6.53
CA TRP A 107 1.72 12.07 -7.43
C TRP A 107 2.04 11.59 -8.84
N MET A 108 1.39 12.18 -9.84
CA MET A 108 1.52 11.79 -11.25
C MET A 108 1.65 12.98 -12.20
N ASN A 109 2.29 12.75 -13.34
CA ASN A 109 2.35 13.69 -14.46
C ASN A 109 1.13 13.57 -15.40
N LYS A 110 1.09 14.37 -16.48
CA LYS A 110 0.02 14.35 -17.51
C LYS A 110 -0.21 13.00 -18.20
N LYS A 111 0.80 12.14 -18.23
CA LYS A 111 0.75 10.80 -18.81
C LYS A 111 0.38 9.73 -17.77
N HIS A 112 0.00 10.16 -16.56
CA HIS A 112 -0.23 9.31 -15.38
C HIS A 112 1.01 8.50 -14.98
N ASP A 113 2.21 8.94 -15.36
CA ASP A 113 3.42 8.34 -14.82
C ASP A 113 3.59 8.81 -13.38
N VAL A 114 3.85 7.87 -12.47
CA VAL A 114 4.14 8.18 -11.07
C VAL A 114 5.43 9.00 -10.99
N ILE A 115 5.37 10.14 -10.32
CA ILE A 115 6.53 11.02 -10.10
C ILE A 115 7.01 10.98 -8.64
N ALA A 116 6.10 10.74 -7.69
CA ALA A 116 6.42 10.60 -6.27
C ALA A 116 5.32 9.84 -5.52
N VAL A 117 5.67 9.25 -4.39
CA VAL A 117 4.74 8.66 -3.42
C VAL A 117 5.10 9.18 -2.04
N GLU A 118 4.11 9.69 -1.31
CA GLU A 118 4.33 10.29 0.00
C GLU A 118 3.31 9.78 1.02
N ASN A 119 3.79 9.45 2.22
CA ASN A 119 2.92 9.19 3.36
C ASN A 119 2.52 10.55 3.94
N LEU A 120 1.23 10.86 3.90
CA LEU A 120 0.68 12.12 4.43
C LEU A 120 0.38 12.02 5.92
N PHE A 121 0.01 10.83 6.40
CA PHE A 121 -0.31 10.59 7.81
C PHE A 121 -0.08 9.14 8.26
N LEU A 122 0.21 8.95 9.54
CA LEU A 122 0.41 7.65 10.21
C LEU A 122 -0.50 7.58 11.45
N GLY A 123 -1.47 6.66 11.46
CA GLY A 123 -2.43 6.47 12.57
C GLY A 123 -3.86 6.30 12.07
N THR A 124 -4.81 6.08 12.99
CA THR A 124 -6.25 6.05 12.66
C THR A 124 -6.67 7.38 12.03
N VAL A 125 -7.34 7.35 10.87
CA VAL A 125 -7.82 8.55 10.15
C VAL A 125 -8.85 9.30 11.00
N ASP A 126 -8.35 10.07 11.96
CA ASP A 126 -9.11 11.13 12.59
C ASP A 126 -8.87 12.38 11.76
N SER A 127 -9.95 12.95 11.22
CA SER A 127 -9.97 13.99 10.18
C SER A 127 -9.24 15.31 10.52
N SER A 128 -8.59 15.39 11.68
CA SER A 128 -7.87 16.56 12.19
C SER A 128 -6.38 16.63 11.78
N GLN A 129 -5.80 15.55 11.24
CA GLN A 129 -4.34 15.46 11.06
C GLN A 129 -3.82 15.74 9.63
N VAL A 130 -4.66 15.66 8.59
CA VAL A 130 -4.24 15.96 7.21
C VAL A 130 -4.65 17.39 6.84
N HIS A 131 -3.67 18.27 6.71
CA HIS A 131 -3.91 19.68 6.35
C HIS A 131 -3.81 19.89 4.84
N PRO A 132 -4.89 20.36 4.16
CA PRO A 132 -4.89 20.58 2.71
C PRO A 132 -3.74 21.46 2.22
N ARG A 133 -3.32 22.47 3.00
CA ARG A 133 -2.18 23.34 2.66
C ARG A 133 -0.86 22.59 2.48
N GLU A 134 -0.59 21.55 3.28
CA GLU A 134 0.66 20.79 3.17
C GLU A 134 0.59 19.86 1.96
N VAL A 135 -0.58 19.28 1.69
CA VAL A 135 -0.83 18.45 0.50
C VAL A 135 -0.68 19.28 -0.79
N VAL A 136 -1.23 20.50 -0.82
CA VAL A 136 -1.09 21.44 -1.93
C VAL A 136 0.38 21.86 -2.13
N LYS A 137 1.10 22.19 -1.04
CA LYS A 137 2.54 22.48 -1.11
C LYS A 137 3.34 21.32 -1.69
N SER A 138 3.01 20.08 -1.29
CA SER A 138 3.64 18.88 -1.82
C SER A 138 3.34 18.72 -3.33
N ALA A 139 2.09 18.84 -3.75
CA ALA A 139 1.70 18.74 -5.16
C ALA A 139 2.51 19.72 -6.05
N ILE A 140 2.63 20.98 -5.61
CA ILE A 140 3.41 22.01 -6.29
C ILE A 140 4.90 21.63 -6.33
N LYS A 141 5.46 21.21 -5.20
CA LYS A 141 6.88 20.80 -5.10
C LYS A 141 7.20 19.67 -6.08
N GLN A 142 6.28 18.72 -6.26
CA GLN A 142 6.46 17.59 -7.17
C GLN A 142 6.17 17.95 -8.63
N ASN A 143 5.59 19.11 -8.94
CA ASN A 143 5.03 19.44 -10.25
C ASN A 143 3.97 18.41 -10.70
N ALA A 144 3.13 17.98 -9.76
CA ALA A 144 2.05 17.04 -10.03
C ALA A 144 0.97 17.65 -10.92
N VAL A 145 0.36 16.83 -11.77
CA VAL A 145 -0.85 17.17 -12.54
C VAL A 145 -2.04 16.32 -12.13
N SER A 146 -1.78 15.15 -11.55
CA SER A 146 -2.82 14.36 -10.93
C SER A 146 -2.32 13.63 -9.69
N ALA A 147 -3.27 13.17 -8.89
CA ALA A 147 -3.03 12.45 -7.65
C ALA A 147 -3.95 11.24 -7.53
N ALA A 148 -3.52 10.22 -6.80
CA ALA A 148 -4.40 9.18 -6.28
C ALA A 148 -4.09 8.97 -4.81
N PHE A 149 -5.11 9.00 -3.96
CA PHE A 149 -4.93 8.72 -2.53
C PHE A 149 -5.03 7.22 -2.27
N TYR A 150 -4.37 6.76 -1.21
CA TYR A 150 -4.61 5.42 -0.70
C TYR A 150 -4.31 5.33 0.79
N HIS A 151 -4.98 4.42 1.47
CA HIS A 151 -4.62 4.03 2.83
C HIS A 151 -4.97 2.56 3.09
N ASN A 152 -4.38 1.99 4.14
CA ASN A 152 -4.67 0.63 4.58
C ASN A 152 -5.60 0.62 5.79
N HIS A 153 -6.53 -0.33 5.82
CA HIS A 153 -7.30 -0.71 6.99
C HIS A 153 -6.71 -1.99 7.60
N PRO A 154 -5.95 -1.90 8.72
CA PRO A 154 -5.46 -3.09 9.42
C PRO A 154 -6.59 -3.99 9.90
N SER A 155 -7.81 -3.45 10.09
CA SER A 155 -9.01 -4.20 10.50
C SER A 155 -9.43 -5.31 9.53
N GLY A 156 -8.95 -5.28 8.28
CA GLY A 156 -9.24 -6.31 7.27
C GLY A 156 -10.52 -6.07 6.46
N HIS A 157 -11.19 -4.91 6.60
CA HIS A 157 -12.33 -4.52 5.78
C HIS A 157 -12.01 -3.30 4.92
N ALA A 158 -12.17 -3.40 3.61
CA ALA A 158 -11.88 -2.31 2.65
C ALA A 158 -13.03 -1.29 2.52
N GLU A 159 -14.04 -1.35 3.38
CA GLU A 159 -15.19 -0.43 3.32
C GLU A 159 -14.79 0.98 3.77
N PRO A 160 -15.00 2.03 2.97
CA PRO A 160 -14.72 3.41 3.36
C PRO A 160 -15.58 3.85 4.54
N SER A 161 -14.95 4.57 5.46
CA SER A 161 -15.66 5.32 6.48
C SER A 161 -16.18 6.68 5.93
N PRO A 162 -17.16 7.31 6.59
CA PRO A 162 -17.54 8.68 6.28
C PRO A 162 -16.39 9.68 6.39
N ALA A 163 -15.39 9.41 7.24
CA ALA A 163 -14.21 10.24 7.38
C ALA A 163 -13.33 10.20 6.12
N ASP A 164 -13.18 9.01 5.52
CA ASP A 164 -12.42 8.80 4.27
C ASP A 164 -13.03 9.58 3.13
N ILE A 165 -14.34 9.49 2.95
CA ILE A 165 -15.07 10.22 1.90
C ILE A 165 -14.90 11.72 2.10
N LYS A 166 -15.07 12.20 3.35
CA LYS A 166 -14.95 13.63 3.68
C LYS A 166 -13.55 14.18 3.43
N ILE A 167 -12.50 13.49 3.87
CA ILE A 167 -11.13 13.96 3.65
C ILE A 167 -10.77 13.92 2.17
N THR A 168 -11.18 12.88 1.44
CA THR A 168 -10.98 12.76 -0.01
C THR A 168 -11.55 13.96 -0.72
N LYS A 169 -12.81 14.30 -0.45
CA LYS A 169 -13.48 15.45 -1.05
C LYS A 169 -12.76 16.76 -0.72
N THR A 170 -12.40 16.95 0.55
CA THR A 170 -11.70 18.15 1.01
C THR A 170 -10.35 18.35 0.29
N LEU A 171 -9.59 17.27 0.12
CA LEU A 171 -8.30 17.30 -0.57
C LEU A 171 -8.46 17.44 -2.09
N ALA A 172 -9.45 16.78 -2.68
CA ALA A 172 -9.76 16.91 -4.10
C ALA A 172 -10.17 18.33 -4.46
N ASP A 173 -11.05 18.95 -3.66
CA ASP A 173 -11.46 20.34 -3.84
C ASP A 173 -10.25 21.28 -3.75
N ALA A 174 -9.37 21.08 -2.76
CA ALA A 174 -8.18 21.91 -2.58
C ALA A 174 -7.14 21.77 -3.71
N LEU A 175 -6.91 20.54 -4.20
CA LEU A 175 -6.00 20.27 -5.30
C LEU A 175 -6.55 20.78 -6.64
N ASN A 176 -7.87 20.74 -6.82
CA ASN A 176 -8.51 21.23 -8.04
C ASN A 176 -8.33 22.75 -8.24
N VAL A 177 -8.13 23.53 -7.16
CA VAL A 177 -7.80 24.97 -7.25
C VAL A 177 -6.49 25.24 -7.99
N ILE A 178 -5.56 24.28 -7.98
CA ILE A 178 -4.25 24.38 -8.64
C ILE A 178 -4.15 23.43 -9.85
N ASP A 179 -5.28 23.04 -10.43
CA ASP A 179 -5.37 22.15 -11.60
C ASP A 179 -4.72 20.77 -11.40
N VAL A 180 -4.73 20.25 -10.17
CA VAL A 180 -4.28 18.88 -9.85
C VAL A 180 -5.49 17.99 -9.62
N TRP A 181 -5.72 17.04 -10.53
CA TRP A 181 -6.90 16.17 -10.47
C TRP A 181 -6.68 14.95 -9.59
N VAL A 182 -7.61 14.68 -8.67
CA VAL A 182 -7.63 13.43 -7.90
C VAL A 182 -8.35 12.37 -8.71
N LEU A 183 -7.61 11.33 -9.13
CA LEU A 183 -8.11 10.27 -10.02
C LEU A 183 -8.91 9.21 -9.28
N ASP A 184 -8.55 8.92 -8.03
CA ASP A 184 -9.19 7.93 -7.17
C ASP A 184 -8.72 8.06 -5.72
N HIS A 185 -9.41 7.35 -4.83
CA HIS A 185 -8.93 7.00 -3.51
C HIS A 185 -9.13 5.50 -3.25
N LEU A 186 -8.03 4.79 -3.00
CA LEU A 186 -7.99 3.34 -2.83
C LEU A 186 -7.83 2.93 -1.37
N ILE A 187 -8.71 2.07 -0.89
CA ILE A 187 -8.69 1.56 0.50
C ILE A 187 -8.26 0.11 0.47
N VAL A 188 -7.13 -0.19 1.12
CA VAL A 188 -6.49 -1.51 1.07
C VAL A 188 -6.74 -2.27 2.36
N ALA A 189 -7.34 -3.44 2.27
CA ALA A 189 -7.53 -4.35 3.40
C ALA A 189 -7.02 -5.75 3.02
N GLY A 190 -5.74 -5.99 3.32
CA GLY A 190 -5.05 -7.20 2.89
C GLY A 190 -5.01 -7.32 1.36
N THR A 191 -5.71 -8.31 0.80
CA THR A 191 -5.82 -8.50 -0.66
C THR A 191 -6.91 -7.64 -1.31
N ASP A 192 -7.87 -7.17 -0.51
CA ASP A 192 -9.02 -6.46 -1.03
C ASP A 192 -8.70 -4.98 -1.16
N VAL A 193 -9.14 -4.37 -2.27
CA VAL A 193 -8.96 -2.94 -2.53
C VAL A 193 -10.27 -2.37 -3.03
N ALA A 194 -10.83 -1.45 -2.25
CA ALA A 194 -11.97 -0.66 -2.67
C ALA A 194 -11.50 0.62 -3.37
N SER A 195 -12.26 1.06 -4.37
CA SER A 195 -12.06 2.33 -5.08
C SER A 195 -13.27 3.22 -4.81
N LEU A 196 -13.06 4.41 -4.25
CA LEU A 196 -14.16 5.37 -4.06
C LEU A 196 -14.75 5.77 -5.42
N ARG A 197 -13.93 5.85 -6.47
CA ARG A 197 -14.42 6.19 -7.82
C ARG A 197 -15.35 5.14 -8.40
N GLU A 198 -14.97 3.88 -8.33
CA GLU A 198 -15.81 2.77 -8.83
C GLU A 198 -17.13 2.65 -8.05
N ARG A 199 -17.13 3.08 -6.78
CA ARG A 199 -18.30 3.10 -5.90
C ARG A 199 -19.19 4.34 -6.06
N GLY A 200 -18.73 5.36 -6.79
CA GLY A 200 -19.47 6.62 -6.96
C GLY A 200 -19.46 7.52 -5.71
N GLU A 201 -18.43 7.41 -4.88
CA GLU A 201 -18.28 8.12 -3.61
C GLU A 201 -17.32 9.32 -3.69
N MET A 202 -16.93 9.72 -4.91
CA MET A 202 -16.13 10.91 -5.21
C MET A 202 -16.68 11.70 -6.41
#